data_AF-A2QUH3-F1
#
_entry.id   AF-A2QUH3-F1
#
_cell.length_a   1.000
_cell.length_b   1.000
_cell.length_c   1.000
_cell.angle_alpha   90.00
_cell.angle_beta   90.00
_cell.angle_gamma   90.00
#
_symmetry.space_group_name_H-M   'P 1'
#
loop_
_entity.id
_entity.type
_entity.pdbx_description
1 polymer ?
#
loop_
_entity_poly.entity_id
_entity_poly.type
_entity_poly.pdbx_seq_one_letter_code
_entity_poly.pdbx_strand_id
1 'polypeptide(L)'
;MTLRYLSSSSLSQVLRRTASTASILRFKASSYDLPRMNSSTATTTNIPRSLLNDAIMATSTNIHLSPETNPGIISHNVSEESARVASEVLQEDMLSHHVFFNQSGFHNHIPHHILSLYALGATPQQIRAAYEKNSSYQRPKIPVDEDVVNQMGDEKGFLKYLGLGKHYSNYLEFFQRQMKEKGEERVLGEYLLSDSGAEVAENMLGRLFGGLIHPFIHFGFGLEFNQPAIVAEGLAQAAVHEDWYGPLFFWPVEKAAGGVAIRGKKSMLQILEEIRADEKLARSAQYDDSQRMKNGVLKRAPDEMIKYAAEFTVSVDQIEQKMVEIINTVAYFTSAAQRPDKQIKFDFFYIHGVNSTIFLSKIIRLPYLDDVTKARILEWTGRLDLLLYVAYGAADLHLDEITRYPAAKSWEEIYAYCNAQSSDDGHLPKLVRALKNGERACRPYEDRAEELGLKIKGDMWLKIANMVMDSTAGQDPLWVRGAGFDEAWKNLEDRRSRL
;
A
#
# COMPACT_ATOMS: atom_id res chain seq x y z
N MET A 1 2.55 -37.82 34.42
CA MET A 1 2.46 -37.13 35.73
C MET A 1 1.88 -35.75 35.45
N THR A 2 0.83 -35.42 36.18
CA THR A 2 -0.27 -34.52 35.83
C THR A 2 0.12 -33.03 35.87
N LEU A 3 -0.25 -32.24 34.85
CA LEU A 3 -0.29 -30.78 34.94
C LEU A 3 -1.77 -30.34 34.92
N ARG A 4 -2.21 -29.84 36.09
CA ARG A 4 -3.52 -29.27 36.32
C ARG A 4 -3.50 -27.76 36.02
N TYR A 5 -4.62 -27.32 35.45
CA TYR A 5 -5.12 -25.96 35.31
C TYR A 5 -4.91 -25.07 36.55
N LEU A 6 -4.59 -23.79 36.31
CA LEU A 6 -5.02 -22.69 37.17
C LEU A 6 -5.52 -21.50 36.32
N SER A 7 -6.63 -20.97 36.79
CA SER A 7 -7.58 -20.05 36.16
C SER A 7 -7.26 -18.57 36.43
N SER A 8 -7.88 -17.74 35.59
CA SER A 8 -8.00 -16.29 35.61
C SER A 8 -8.45 -15.68 36.94
N SER A 9 -7.55 -15.00 37.66
CA SER A 9 -7.89 -13.87 38.56
C SER A 9 -6.63 -13.16 39.08
N SER A 10 -5.99 -12.28 38.30
CA SER A 10 -4.96 -11.36 38.85
C SER A 10 -4.68 -10.09 38.04
N LEU A 11 -5.62 -9.59 37.23
CA LEU A 11 -5.40 -8.38 36.43
C LEU A 11 -6.30 -7.18 36.80
N SER A 12 -7.05 -7.27 37.90
CA SER A 12 -7.97 -6.22 38.35
C SER A 12 -7.51 -5.42 39.58
N GLN A 13 -6.23 -5.52 40.00
CA GLN A 13 -5.76 -4.86 41.24
C GLN A 13 -4.62 -3.84 41.10
N VAL A 14 -4.31 -3.34 39.90
CA VAL A 14 -3.25 -2.31 39.73
C VAL A 14 -3.76 -0.93 39.26
N LEU A 15 -5.05 -0.76 38.97
CA LEU A 15 -5.61 0.52 38.47
C LEU A 15 -6.38 1.37 39.51
N ARG A 16 -6.09 1.23 40.81
CA ARG A 16 -6.63 2.13 41.85
C ARG A 16 -5.56 2.56 42.84
N ARG A 17 -4.68 3.49 42.44
CA ARG A 17 -3.91 4.38 43.34
C ARG A 17 -3.03 5.32 42.52
N THR A 18 -3.60 6.38 41.97
CA THR A 18 -2.96 7.69 41.75
C THR A 18 -4.04 8.70 41.36
N ALA A 19 -4.83 9.12 42.34
CA ALA A 19 -5.64 10.32 42.26
C ALA A 19 -5.37 11.13 43.54
N SER A 20 -5.25 12.45 43.37
CA SER A 20 -4.97 13.49 44.39
C SER A 20 -3.52 13.96 44.45
N THR A 21 -3.22 15.07 43.77
CA THR A 21 -2.94 16.39 44.37
C THR A 21 -2.37 17.34 43.30
N ALA A 22 -3.11 18.38 42.91
CA ALA A 22 -2.52 19.58 42.31
C ALA A 22 -3.38 20.79 42.66
N SER A 23 -2.81 21.68 43.47
CA SER A 23 -3.40 22.90 44.01
C SER A 23 -3.50 24.00 42.96
N ILE A 24 -4.62 24.71 43.01
CA ILE A 24 -4.94 25.91 42.23
C ILE A 24 -4.01 27.07 42.64
N LEU A 25 -3.26 27.63 41.69
CA LEU A 25 -2.60 28.93 41.81
C LEU A 25 -3.08 29.83 40.66
N ARG A 26 -3.94 30.79 41.00
CA ARG A 26 -4.35 31.89 40.12
C ARG A 26 -3.21 32.91 40.02
N PHE A 27 -2.75 33.23 38.82
CA PHE A 27 -1.92 34.40 38.57
C PHE A 27 -2.75 35.50 37.90
N LYS A 28 -2.68 36.69 38.52
CA LYS A 28 -3.30 37.96 38.10
C LYS A 28 -2.60 38.49 36.84
N ALA A 29 -3.40 39.04 35.93
CA ALA A 29 -2.95 39.87 34.83
C ALA A 29 -2.25 41.14 35.34
N SER A 30 -1.07 41.43 34.78
CA SER A 30 -0.40 42.72 34.91
C SER A 30 -0.01 43.19 33.51
N SER A 31 -0.53 44.36 33.16
CA SER A 31 -0.28 45.14 31.96
C SER A 31 1.17 45.61 31.92
N TYR A 32 1.90 45.28 30.85
CA TYR A 32 3.14 45.94 30.49
C TYR A 32 3.01 46.54 29.08
N ASP A 33 3.16 47.86 29.03
CA ASP A 33 3.22 48.68 27.81
C ASP A 33 4.42 48.28 26.95
N LEU A 34 4.18 48.05 25.65
CA LEU A 34 5.22 47.91 24.64
C LEU A 34 5.42 49.25 23.89
N PRO A 35 6.67 49.72 23.72
CA PRO A 35 6.93 50.97 23.02
C PRO A 35 6.75 50.83 21.50
N ARG A 36 6.10 51.83 20.89
CA ARG A 36 5.98 52.02 19.44
C ARG A 36 7.37 52.04 18.78
N MET A 37 7.64 51.07 17.91
CA MET A 37 8.74 51.16 16.95
C MET A 37 8.22 51.52 15.55
N ASN A 38 8.87 52.52 14.99
CA ASN A 38 8.58 53.13 13.69
C ASN A 38 8.81 52.15 12.53
N SER A 39 8.03 52.35 11.47
CA SER A 39 8.19 51.75 10.15
C SER A 39 9.61 51.94 9.61
N SER A 40 10.36 50.86 9.52
CA SER A 40 11.59 50.77 8.73
C SER A 40 11.31 49.96 7.48
N THR A 41 11.62 50.55 6.33
CA THR A 41 11.50 50.01 4.99
C THR A 41 12.22 48.67 4.85
N ALA A 42 11.48 47.61 4.52
CA ALA A 42 12.04 46.32 4.15
C ALA A 42 12.69 46.42 2.77
N THR A 43 14.01 46.31 2.74
CA THR A 43 14.80 46.03 1.55
C THR A 43 14.40 44.65 1.03
N THR A 44 13.83 44.60 -0.17
CA THR A 44 13.55 43.37 -0.90
C THR A 44 14.87 42.67 -1.22
N THR A 45 15.21 41.63 -0.47
CA THR A 45 16.22 40.67 -0.87
C THR A 45 15.68 39.92 -2.09
N ASN A 46 16.26 40.19 -3.26
CA ASN A 46 16.01 39.43 -4.48
C ASN A 46 16.45 37.98 -4.26
N ILE A 47 15.51 37.11 -3.90
CA ILE A 47 15.70 35.66 -3.97
C ILE A 47 15.82 35.31 -5.46
N PRO A 48 16.90 34.64 -5.90
CA PRO A 48 17.05 34.19 -7.27
C PRO A 48 15.82 33.41 -7.75
N ARG A 49 15.29 33.72 -8.95
CA ARG A 49 14.15 33.01 -9.55
C ARG A 49 14.31 31.48 -9.58
N SER A 50 15.55 30.97 -9.62
CA SER A 50 15.83 29.54 -9.53
C SER A 50 15.44 28.94 -8.18
N LEU A 51 15.72 29.64 -7.07
CA LEU A 51 15.35 29.20 -5.71
C LEU A 51 13.85 29.35 -5.43
N LEU A 52 13.19 30.31 -6.08
CA LEU A 52 11.72 30.46 -6.05
C LEU A 52 11.01 29.37 -6.88
N ASN A 53 11.60 28.96 -8.01
CA ASN A 53 11.06 27.86 -8.83
C ASN A 53 11.22 26.50 -8.16
N ASP A 54 12.31 26.28 -7.41
CA ASP A 54 12.53 25.03 -6.65
C ASP A 54 11.50 24.84 -5.51
N ALA A 55 10.93 25.94 -4.98
CA ALA A 55 9.89 25.91 -3.95
C ALA A 55 8.47 25.62 -4.47
N ILE A 56 8.25 25.74 -5.79
CA ILE A 56 6.93 25.61 -6.44
C ILE A 56 6.80 24.27 -7.20
N MET A 57 7.87 23.47 -7.25
CA MET A 57 7.90 22.20 -7.97
C MET A 57 8.23 21.03 -7.05
N ALA A 58 7.66 19.86 -7.34
CA ALA A 58 8.04 18.62 -6.68
C ALA A 58 9.47 18.25 -7.07
N THR A 59 10.31 17.93 -6.09
CA THR A 59 11.69 17.47 -6.28
C THR A 59 11.92 16.20 -5.46
N SER A 60 13.15 15.67 -5.45
CA SER A 60 13.48 14.53 -4.59
C SER A 60 13.43 14.85 -3.09
N THR A 61 13.43 16.13 -2.70
CA THR A 61 13.40 16.55 -1.28
C THR A 61 12.21 17.44 -0.92
N ASN A 62 11.40 17.84 -1.91
CA ASN A 62 10.26 18.73 -1.75
C ASN A 62 8.99 18.07 -2.30
N ILE A 63 7.99 17.90 -1.45
CA ILE A 63 6.67 17.40 -1.83
C ILE A 63 5.79 18.59 -2.20
N HIS A 64 5.19 18.55 -3.39
CA HIS A 64 4.34 19.62 -3.89
C HIS A 64 3.23 19.05 -4.79
N LEU A 65 2.00 19.11 -4.30
CA LEU A 65 0.79 18.70 -5.01
C LEU A 65 0.07 19.91 -5.60
N SER A 66 -0.48 19.75 -6.79
CA SER A 66 -1.52 20.64 -7.33
C SER A 66 -2.69 19.83 -7.89
N PRO A 67 -3.91 20.40 -7.92
CA PRO A 67 -5.07 19.80 -8.59
C PRO A 67 -4.85 19.55 -10.09
N GLU A 68 -4.05 20.41 -10.75
CA GLU A 68 -3.81 20.35 -12.20
C GLU A 68 -2.85 19.20 -12.57
N THR A 69 -1.73 19.10 -11.87
CA THR A 69 -0.64 18.19 -12.25
C THR A 69 -0.62 16.89 -11.46
N ASN A 70 -1.28 16.86 -10.29
CA ASN A 70 -1.21 15.75 -9.35
C ASN A 70 -2.59 15.32 -8.80
N PRO A 71 -3.67 15.21 -9.58
CA PRO A 71 -4.99 14.84 -9.03
C PRO A 71 -5.08 13.36 -8.58
N GLY A 72 -4.19 12.49 -9.07
CA GLY A 72 -4.28 11.03 -8.94
C GLY A 72 -5.07 10.38 -10.08
N ILE A 73 -4.97 9.05 -10.23
CA ILE A 73 -5.64 8.25 -11.28
C ILE A 73 -7.15 8.33 -11.14
N ILE A 74 -7.62 8.22 -9.89
CA ILE A 74 -8.99 8.49 -9.46
C ILE A 74 -8.95 9.72 -8.58
N SER A 75 -9.69 10.74 -9.01
CA SER A 75 -9.80 12.03 -8.33
C SER A 75 -11.24 12.53 -8.30
N HIS A 76 -11.59 13.28 -7.26
CA HIS A 76 -12.90 13.90 -7.09
C HIS A 76 -12.76 15.23 -6.36
N ASN A 77 -13.13 16.34 -7.02
CA ASN A 77 -13.20 17.68 -6.41
C ASN A 77 -11.93 18.11 -5.63
N VAL A 78 -10.75 17.75 -6.13
CA VAL A 78 -9.47 18.21 -5.55
C VAL A 78 -9.35 19.73 -5.61
N SER A 79 -8.88 20.36 -4.52
CA SER A 79 -8.75 21.82 -4.40
C SER A 79 -7.32 22.25 -4.09
N GLU A 80 -6.95 23.47 -4.49
CA GLU A 80 -5.63 24.06 -4.22
C GLU A 80 -5.30 24.10 -2.73
N GLU A 81 -6.30 24.42 -1.89
CA GLU A 81 -6.10 24.47 -0.45
C GLU A 81 -5.78 23.07 0.12
N SER A 82 -6.49 22.04 -0.35
CA SER A 82 -6.25 20.66 0.08
C SER A 82 -4.90 20.14 -0.42
N ALA A 83 -4.52 20.49 -1.65
CA ALA A 83 -3.22 20.15 -2.22
C ALA A 83 -2.06 20.78 -1.42
N ARG A 84 -2.17 22.06 -1.06
CA ARG A 84 -1.21 22.75 -0.19
C ARG A 84 -1.08 22.06 1.16
N VAL A 85 -2.20 21.78 1.83
CA VAL A 85 -2.18 21.15 3.16
C VAL A 85 -1.65 19.73 3.11
N ALA A 86 -2.02 18.94 2.11
CA ALA A 86 -1.45 17.61 1.88
C ALA A 86 0.07 17.70 1.70
N SER A 87 0.55 18.64 0.88
CA SER A 87 1.99 18.86 0.68
C SER A 87 2.72 19.18 1.99
N GLU A 88 2.14 20.07 2.81
CA GLU A 88 2.70 20.45 4.12
C GLU A 88 2.85 19.25 5.06
N VAL A 89 1.77 18.47 5.27
CA VAL A 89 1.78 17.37 6.23
C VAL A 89 2.63 16.19 5.75
N LEU A 90 2.67 15.94 4.43
CA LEU A 90 3.56 14.93 3.85
C LEU A 90 5.03 15.33 3.99
N GLN A 91 5.34 16.61 3.75
CA GLN A 91 6.70 17.13 3.95
C GLN A 91 7.11 17.03 5.42
N GLU A 92 6.20 17.33 6.35
CA GLU A 92 6.45 17.19 7.79
C GLU A 92 6.71 15.72 8.18
N ASP A 93 5.95 14.78 7.63
CA ASP A 93 6.13 13.35 7.87
C ASP A 93 7.52 12.86 7.42
N MET A 94 7.93 13.18 6.18
CA MET A 94 9.24 12.81 5.63
C MET A 94 10.41 13.38 6.47
N LEU A 95 10.23 14.56 7.06
CA LEU A 95 11.24 15.20 7.89
C LEU A 95 11.28 14.65 9.32
N SER A 96 10.15 14.15 9.84
CA SER A 96 10.00 13.85 11.27
C SER A 96 10.01 12.36 11.59
N HIS A 97 9.58 11.51 10.66
CA HIS A 97 9.27 10.12 10.94
C HIS A 97 10.10 9.12 10.16
N HIS A 98 10.16 7.92 10.71
CA HIS A 98 10.66 6.73 10.03
C HIS A 98 9.53 6.10 9.19
N VAL A 99 9.88 5.36 8.15
CA VAL A 99 8.92 4.59 7.33
C VAL A 99 8.23 3.42 8.07
N PHE A 100 8.59 3.19 9.33
CA PHE A 100 7.99 2.17 10.19
C PHE A 100 7.49 2.85 11.46
N PHE A 101 6.28 2.53 11.93
CA PHE A 101 5.76 3.07 13.18
C PHE A 101 6.13 2.25 14.42
N ASN A 102 6.71 1.06 14.26
CA ASN A 102 7.17 0.24 15.39
C ASN A 102 8.44 -0.55 15.05
N GLN A 103 8.96 -1.29 16.04
CA GLN A 103 10.16 -2.13 15.89
C GLN A 103 9.87 -3.48 15.22
N SER A 104 8.60 -3.84 15.06
CA SER A 104 8.16 -5.03 14.32
C SER A 104 8.12 -4.81 12.81
N GLY A 105 8.47 -3.61 12.33
CA GLY A 105 8.52 -3.27 10.91
C GLY A 105 7.15 -2.96 10.30
N PHE A 106 6.16 -2.56 11.09
CA PHE A 106 4.87 -2.10 10.54
C PHE A 106 5.01 -0.68 9.97
N HIS A 107 4.35 -0.44 8.84
CA HIS A 107 4.62 0.67 7.95
C HIS A 107 3.91 1.95 8.34
N ASN A 108 4.59 3.09 8.19
CA ASN A 108 3.97 4.40 8.26
C ASN A 108 2.99 4.56 7.08
N HIS A 109 1.69 4.66 7.37
CA HIS A 109 0.64 4.81 6.37
C HIS A 109 0.31 6.25 6.00
N ILE A 110 0.92 7.25 6.64
CA ILE A 110 0.61 8.68 6.42
C ILE A 110 0.63 9.04 4.94
N PRO A 111 1.68 8.72 4.15
CA PRO A 111 1.68 9.10 2.74
C PRO A 111 0.54 8.48 1.94
N HIS A 112 0.23 7.22 2.22
CA HIS A 112 -0.83 6.49 1.53
C HIS A 112 -2.21 7.06 1.88
N HIS A 113 -2.41 7.39 3.15
CA HIS A 113 -3.66 7.89 3.67
C HIS A 113 -3.94 9.30 3.16
N ILE A 114 -2.97 10.21 3.32
CA ILE A 114 -3.12 11.62 2.92
C ILE A 114 -3.32 11.76 1.42
N LEU A 115 -2.55 11.06 0.59
CA LEU A 115 -2.72 11.12 -0.86
C LEU A 115 -4.06 10.54 -1.31
N SER A 116 -4.53 9.48 -0.65
CA SER A 116 -5.85 8.90 -0.95
C SER A 116 -6.99 9.85 -0.56
N LEU A 117 -6.94 10.45 0.63
CA LEU A 117 -7.93 11.44 1.09
C LEU A 117 -7.95 12.67 0.19
N TYR A 118 -6.78 13.21 -0.13
CA TYR A 118 -6.65 14.33 -1.06
C TYR A 118 -7.33 14.01 -2.39
N ALA A 119 -7.01 12.87 -3.01
CA ALA A 119 -7.60 12.47 -4.28
C ALA A 119 -9.12 12.23 -4.19
N LEU A 120 -9.65 11.81 -3.04
CA LEU A 120 -11.09 11.68 -2.79
C LEU A 120 -11.78 13.01 -2.41
N GLY A 121 -11.09 14.15 -2.48
CA GLY A 121 -11.66 15.47 -2.24
C GLY A 121 -11.82 15.82 -0.77
N ALA A 122 -11.00 15.24 0.12
CA ALA A 122 -10.99 15.61 1.54
C ALA A 122 -10.65 17.09 1.72
N THR A 123 -11.30 17.74 2.68
CA THR A 123 -11.02 19.13 3.02
C THR A 123 -9.65 19.27 3.70
N PRO A 124 -9.06 20.48 3.72
CA PRO A 124 -7.84 20.75 4.49
C PRO A 124 -7.92 20.30 5.96
N GLN A 125 -9.09 20.45 6.59
CA GLN A 125 -9.31 20.05 7.98
C GLN A 125 -9.31 18.53 8.14
N GLN A 126 -9.91 17.80 7.21
CA GLN A 126 -9.91 16.34 7.21
C GLN A 126 -8.48 15.79 7.01
N ILE A 127 -7.72 16.39 6.10
CA ILE A 127 -6.32 16.02 5.84
C ILE A 127 -5.45 16.25 7.09
N ARG A 128 -5.55 17.41 7.75
CA ARG A 128 -4.80 17.68 8.99
C ARG A 128 -5.19 16.73 10.11
N ALA A 129 -6.49 16.50 10.32
CA ALA A 129 -6.97 15.59 11.36
C ALA A 129 -6.45 14.15 11.14
N ALA A 130 -6.44 13.68 9.88
CA ALA A 130 -5.89 12.38 9.55
C ALA A 130 -4.37 12.30 9.81
N TYR A 131 -3.62 13.36 9.49
CA TYR A 131 -2.19 13.45 9.79
C TYR A 131 -1.93 13.44 11.30
N GLU A 132 -2.57 14.33 12.07
CA GLU A 132 -2.39 14.46 13.52
C GLU A 132 -2.66 13.14 14.26
N LYS A 133 -3.70 12.41 13.84
CA LYS A 133 -4.00 11.09 14.42
C LYS A 133 -2.88 10.10 14.11
N ASN A 134 -2.48 9.98 12.85
CA ASN A 134 -1.51 8.97 12.43
C ASN A 134 -0.08 9.27 12.87
N SER A 135 0.31 10.55 12.97
CA SER A 135 1.65 10.96 13.40
C SER A 135 1.92 10.65 14.88
N SER A 136 0.86 10.60 15.71
CA SER A 136 0.96 10.42 17.16
C SER A 136 1.69 9.16 17.65
N TYR A 137 1.84 8.14 16.80
CA TYR A 137 2.45 6.86 17.15
C TYR A 137 3.61 6.44 16.23
N GLN A 138 4.04 7.33 15.32
CA GLN A 138 5.14 7.02 14.40
C GLN A 138 6.48 6.95 15.13
N ARG A 139 7.43 6.18 14.60
CA ARG A 139 8.80 6.24 15.09
C ARG A 139 9.44 7.53 14.59
N PRO A 140 10.28 8.17 15.42
CA PRO A 140 11.04 9.33 14.97
C PRO A 140 12.04 8.93 13.87
N LYS A 141 12.32 9.88 12.98
CA LYS A 141 13.40 9.77 11.99
C LYS A 141 14.74 9.49 12.68
N ILE A 142 15.53 8.61 12.08
CA ILE A 142 16.91 8.33 12.52
C ILE A 142 17.84 9.34 11.83
N PRO A 143 18.84 9.92 12.51
CA PRO A 143 19.82 10.80 11.88
C PRO A 143 20.55 10.12 10.71
N VAL A 144 20.86 10.90 9.68
CA VAL A 144 21.67 10.45 8.55
C VAL A 144 23.12 10.28 8.98
N ASP A 145 23.74 9.18 8.57
CA ASP A 145 25.17 8.93 8.68
C ASP A 145 25.82 9.14 7.30
N GLU A 146 26.52 10.26 7.14
CA GLU A 146 27.17 10.67 5.89
C GLU A 146 28.22 9.67 5.40
N ASP A 147 28.94 9.00 6.31
CA ASP A 147 29.94 8.01 5.92
C ASP A 147 29.28 6.77 5.31
N VAL A 148 28.09 6.41 5.81
CA VAL A 148 27.29 5.32 5.24
C VAL A 148 26.73 5.72 3.87
N VAL A 149 26.20 6.95 3.72
CA VAL A 149 25.69 7.45 2.43
C VAL A 149 26.79 7.48 1.38
N ASN A 150 27.99 7.93 1.74
CA ASN A 150 29.15 7.95 0.84
C ASN A 150 29.57 6.54 0.40
N GLN A 151 29.54 5.56 1.31
CA GLN A 151 29.81 4.15 0.97
C GLN A 151 28.77 3.59 -0.02
N MET A 152 27.51 4.01 0.04
CA MET A 152 26.47 3.56 -0.90
C MET A 152 26.73 4.01 -2.35
N GLY A 153 27.69 4.90 -2.59
CA GLY A 153 28.10 5.32 -3.94
C GLY A 153 28.75 4.22 -4.79
N ASP A 154 29.17 3.11 -4.18
CA ASP A 154 29.56 1.89 -4.89
C ASP A 154 28.66 0.70 -4.55
N GLU A 155 28.63 -0.29 -5.44
CA GLU A 155 27.76 -1.48 -5.35
C GLU A 155 27.93 -2.23 -4.03
N LYS A 156 29.17 -2.47 -3.58
CA LYS A 156 29.44 -3.23 -2.37
C LYS A 156 28.95 -2.48 -1.13
N GLY A 157 29.19 -1.17 -1.08
CA GLY A 157 28.71 -0.33 0.00
C GLY A 157 27.19 -0.19 0.01
N PHE A 158 26.54 -0.15 -1.16
CA PHE A 158 25.08 -0.17 -1.27
C PHE A 158 24.49 -1.47 -0.72
N LEU A 159 24.98 -2.63 -1.19
CA LEU A 159 24.45 -3.95 -0.81
C LEU A 159 24.66 -4.26 0.69
N LYS A 160 25.74 -3.76 1.28
CA LYS A 160 26.13 -4.00 2.69
C LYS A 160 25.03 -3.65 3.70
N TYR A 161 24.19 -2.66 3.42
CA TYR A 161 23.20 -2.15 4.37
C TYR A 161 21.76 -2.61 4.08
N LEU A 162 21.55 -3.45 3.06
CA LEU A 162 20.21 -3.89 2.66
C LEU A 162 19.53 -4.71 3.77
N GLY A 163 18.22 -4.55 3.89
CA GLY A 163 17.38 -5.22 4.89
C GLY A 163 17.55 -4.72 6.32
N LEU A 164 18.39 -3.71 6.54
CA LEU A 164 18.65 -3.16 7.88
C LEU A 164 17.81 -1.90 8.11
N GLY A 165 16.67 -2.07 8.79
CA GLY A 165 15.71 -0.99 9.12
C GLY A 165 16.33 0.31 9.61
N LYS A 166 17.40 0.25 10.41
CA LYS A 166 18.08 1.44 10.96
C LYS A 166 18.71 2.35 9.89
N HIS A 167 18.92 1.85 8.67
CA HIS A 167 19.54 2.59 7.57
C HIS A 167 18.53 3.23 6.61
N TYR A 168 17.23 3.24 6.95
CA TYR A 168 16.20 3.89 6.13
C TYR A 168 16.57 5.33 5.76
N SER A 169 16.93 6.16 6.75
CA SER A 169 17.31 7.55 6.51
C SER A 169 18.52 7.72 5.60
N ASN A 170 19.47 6.77 5.66
CA ASN A 170 20.67 6.81 4.82
C ASN A 170 20.32 6.46 3.36
N TYR A 171 19.47 5.45 3.14
CA TYR A 171 18.97 5.14 1.80
C TYR A 171 18.09 6.26 1.24
N LEU A 172 17.25 6.89 2.07
CA LEU A 172 16.45 8.04 1.66
C LEU A 172 17.36 9.17 1.18
N GLU A 173 18.32 9.60 2.00
CA GLU A 173 19.28 10.63 1.62
C GLU A 173 20.04 10.26 0.34
N PHE A 174 20.50 9.02 0.24
CA PHE A 174 21.18 8.51 -0.95
C PHE A 174 20.32 8.65 -2.21
N PHE A 175 19.09 8.13 -2.20
CA PHE A 175 18.20 8.22 -3.36
C PHE A 175 17.81 9.66 -3.69
N GLN A 176 17.66 10.52 -2.68
CA GLN A 176 17.38 11.94 -2.88
C GLN A 176 18.54 12.64 -3.61
N ARG A 177 19.79 12.35 -3.23
CA ARG A 177 21.01 12.84 -3.92
C ARG A 177 21.10 12.31 -5.34
N GLN A 178 20.91 11.01 -5.51
CA GLN A 178 20.97 10.38 -6.83
C GLN A 178 19.90 10.96 -7.77
N MET A 179 18.65 11.09 -7.33
CA MET A 179 17.58 11.67 -8.16
C MET A 179 17.84 13.14 -8.49
N LYS A 180 18.42 13.91 -7.56
CA LYS A 180 18.81 15.29 -7.81
C LYS A 180 19.90 15.39 -8.89
N GLU A 181 20.86 14.46 -8.88
CA GLU A 181 22.00 14.49 -9.80
C GLU A 181 21.65 14.01 -11.21
N LYS A 182 20.94 12.88 -11.34
CA LYS A 182 20.71 12.21 -12.64
C LYS A 182 19.25 12.07 -13.05
N GLY A 183 18.31 12.48 -12.20
CA GLY A 183 16.87 12.36 -12.45
C GLY A 183 16.28 11.01 -12.01
N GLU A 184 14.98 11.00 -11.76
CA GLU A 184 14.21 9.83 -11.32
C GLU A 184 14.36 8.64 -12.27
N GLU A 185 14.15 8.84 -13.56
CA GLU A 185 14.22 7.78 -14.59
C GLU A 185 15.53 6.98 -14.55
N ARG A 186 16.67 7.67 -14.51
CA ARG A 186 17.98 7.01 -14.46
C ARG A 186 18.20 6.28 -13.14
N VAL A 187 17.74 6.84 -12.02
CA VAL A 187 17.78 6.15 -10.72
C VAL A 187 16.99 4.85 -10.76
N LEU A 188 15.79 4.87 -11.34
CA LEU A 188 14.96 3.67 -11.46
C LEU A 188 15.62 2.62 -12.36
N GLY A 189 16.16 3.04 -13.51
CA GLY A 189 16.87 2.12 -14.42
C GLY A 189 18.11 1.48 -13.80
N GLU A 190 18.85 2.21 -12.95
CA GLU A 190 20.08 1.68 -12.32
C GLU A 190 19.81 0.83 -11.07
N TYR A 191 18.91 1.29 -10.19
CA TYR A 191 18.76 0.70 -8.85
C TYR A 191 17.54 -0.21 -8.70
N LEU A 192 16.63 -0.27 -9.68
CA LEU A 192 15.39 -1.05 -9.52
C LEU A 192 15.02 -1.87 -10.76
N LEU A 193 15.17 -1.30 -11.95
CA LEU A 193 14.62 -1.82 -13.21
C LEU A 193 15.72 -2.07 -14.26
N SER A 194 16.92 -2.45 -13.81
CA SER A 194 18.04 -2.71 -14.71
C SER A 194 17.79 -3.94 -15.58
N ASP A 195 17.94 -3.77 -16.89
CA ASP A 195 17.88 -4.84 -17.89
C ASP A 195 19.14 -5.73 -17.93
N SER A 196 20.24 -5.25 -17.31
CA SER A 196 21.53 -5.94 -17.28
C SER A 196 21.63 -7.07 -16.25
N GLY A 197 20.60 -7.25 -15.41
CA GLY A 197 20.63 -8.19 -14.29
C GLY A 197 21.59 -7.77 -13.17
N ALA A 198 21.81 -6.46 -13.00
CA ALA A 198 22.67 -5.92 -11.95
C ALA A 198 22.20 -6.38 -10.56
N GLU A 199 23.12 -6.85 -9.71
CA GLU A 199 22.80 -7.46 -8.41
C GLU A 199 22.00 -6.50 -7.52
N VAL A 200 22.35 -5.21 -7.52
CA VAL A 200 21.62 -4.16 -6.80
C VAL A 200 20.17 -4.08 -7.25
N ALA A 201 19.91 -3.97 -8.55
CA ALA A 201 18.57 -3.83 -9.10
C ALA A 201 17.71 -5.07 -8.82
N GLU A 202 18.26 -6.28 -9.01
CA GLU A 202 17.54 -7.52 -8.73
C GLU A 202 17.15 -7.66 -7.25
N ASN A 203 18.06 -7.31 -6.34
CA ASN A 203 17.77 -7.30 -4.91
C ASN A 203 16.71 -6.27 -4.55
N MET A 204 16.82 -5.06 -5.09
CA MET A 204 15.86 -3.99 -4.84
C MET A 204 14.46 -4.32 -5.37
N LEU A 205 14.37 -4.90 -6.57
CA LEU A 205 13.09 -5.32 -7.16
C LEU A 205 12.43 -6.41 -6.31
N GLY A 206 13.19 -7.40 -5.84
CA GLY A 206 12.69 -8.41 -4.90
C GLY A 206 12.11 -7.80 -3.63
N ARG A 207 12.80 -6.80 -3.06
CA ARG A 207 12.36 -6.11 -1.83
C ARG A 207 11.23 -5.11 -2.06
N LEU A 208 11.02 -4.61 -3.28
CA LEU A 208 9.89 -3.74 -3.62
C LEU A 208 8.55 -4.41 -3.32
N PHE A 209 8.48 -5.72 -3.51
CA PHE A 209 7.32 -6.55 -3.20
C PHE A 209 7.29 -7.05 -1.73
N GLY A 210 8.24 -6.60 -0.92
CA GLY A 210 8.42 -6.97 0.47
C GLY A 210 7.31 -6.46 1.41
N GLY A 211 7.30 -6.96 2.66
CA GLY A 211 6.50 -6.38 3.73
C GLY A 211 5.00 -6.30 3.44
N LEU A 212 4.39 -7.33 2.84
CA LEU A 212 3.00 -7.30 2.37
C LEU A 212 2.79 -6.17 1.34
N ILE A 213 3.65 -6.11 0.33
CA ILE A 213 3.65 -5.20 -0.82
C ILE A 213 3.71 -3.69 -0.50
N HIS A 214 4.02 -3.30 0.74
CA HIS A 214 4.05 -1.89 1.14
C HIS A 214 5.05 -1.02 0.39
N PRO A 215 6.29 -1.46 0.08
CA PRO A 215 7.22 -0.63 -0.69
C PRO A 215 6.71 -0.34 -2.09
N PHE A 216 6.12 -1.33 -2.76
CA PHE A 216 5.46 -1.14 -4.05
C PHE A 216 4.26 -0.19 -3.95
N ILE A 217 3.45 -0.27 -2.88
CA ILE A 217 2.35 0.67 -2.65
C ILE A 217 2.88 2.10 -2.47
N HIS A 218 3.91 2.28 -1.62
CA HIS A 218 4.50 3.60 -1.34
C HIS A 218 5.14 4.21 -2.59
N PHE A 219 5.94 3.41 -3.28
CA PHE A 219 6.54 3.75 -4.57
C PHE A 219 5.47 4.10 -5.62
N GLY A 220 4.40 3.31 -5.69
CA GLY A 220 3.27 3.52 -6.58
C GLY A 220 2.56 4.86 -6.35
N PHE A 221 2.40 5.28 -5.08
CA PHE A 221 1.89 6.60 -4.74
C PHE A 221 2.81 7.72 -5.26
N GLY A 222 4.13 7.58 -5.10
CA GLY A 222 5.09 8.54 -5.63
C GLY A 222 4.96 8.70 -7.15
N LEU A 223 4.85 7.59 -7.88
CA LEU A 223 4.66 7.60 -9.33
C LEU A 223 3.28 8.16 -9.75
N GLU A 224 2.21 7.75 -9.06
CA GLU A 224 0.84 8.19 -9.36
C GLU A 224 0.72 9.71 -9.28
N PHE A 225 1.25 10.29 -8.20
CA PHE A 225 1.15 11.72 -7.91
C PHE A 225 2.34 12.53 -8.42
N ASN A 226 3.26 11.93 -9.19
CA ASN A 226 4.47 12.58 -9.69
C ASN A 226 5.25 13.31 -8.56
N GLN A 227 5.52 12.61 -7.45
CA GLN A 227 6.23 13.14 -6.29
C GLN A 227 7.58 12.42 -6.11
N PRO A 228 8.70 12.93 -6.68
CA PRO A 228 9.99 12.24 -6.64
C PRO A 228 10.50 11.99 -5.21
N ALA A 229 10.17 12.87 -4.25
CA ALA A 229 10.46 12.65 -2.84
C ALA A 229 9.82 11.37 -2.30
N ILE A 230 8.55 11.10 -2.64
CA ILE A 230 7.84 9.89 -2.22
C ILE A 230 8.34 8.67 -2.99
N VAL A 231 8.78 8.83 -4.25
CA VAL A 231 9.48 7.76 -4.98
C VAL A 231 10.78 7.38 -4.25
N ALA A 232 11.57 8.36 -3.79
CA ALA A 232 12.78 8.11 -3.01
C ALA A 232 12.49 7.42 -1.67
N GLU A 233 11.41 7.80 -0.97
CA GLU A 233 10.94 7.08 0.23
C GLU A 233 10.58 5.63 -0.07
N GLY A 234 9.88 5.36 -1.18
CA GLY A 234 9.52 4.00 -1.60
C GLY A 234 10.74 3.13 -1.90
N LEU A 235 11.75 3.69 -2.58
CA LEU A 235 13.04 3.01 -2.81
C LEU A 235 13.79 2.76 -1.50
N ALA A 236 13.85 3.75 -0.60
CA ALA A 236 14.48 3.58 0.70
C ALA A 236 13.75 2.55 1.57
N GLN A 237 12.42 2.50 1.49
CA GLN A 237 11.60 1.49 2.16
C GLN A 237 11.92 0.09 1.62
N ALA A 238 11.98 -0.08 0.29
CA ALA A 238 12.39 -1.34 -0.33
C ALA A 238 13.78 -1.77 0.15
N ALA A 239 14.75 -0.85 0.17
CA ALA A 239 16.13 -1.16 0.57
C ALA A 239 16.24 -1.73 1.99
N VAL A 240 15.32 -1.40 2.90
CA VAL A 240 15.32 -1.87 4.29
C VAL A 240 14.37 -3.04 4.57
N HIS A 241 13.63 -3.54 3.58
CA HIS A 241 12.80 -4.74 3.73
C HIS A 241 13.59 -6.03 3.62
N GLU A 242 13.08 -7.15 4.13
CA GLU A 242 13.67 -8.49 3.97
C GLU A 242 13.71 -8.96 2.50
N ASP A 243 14.63 -9.87 2.17
CA ASP A 243 14.93 -10.27 0.79
C ASP A 243 14.11 -11.46 0.28
N TRP A 244 13.52 -12.27 1.15
CA TRP A 244 13.08 -13.62 0.80
C TRP A 244 12.14 -13.73 -0.41
N TYR A 245 11.39 -12.68 -0.75
CA TYR A 245 10.53 -12.64 -1.93
C TYR A 245 11.29 -12.93 -3.22
N GLY A 246 12.52 -12.42 -3.37
CA GLY A 246 13.39 -12.71 -4.52
C GLY A 246 13.82 -14.18 -4.59
N PRO A 247 14.68 -14.66 -3.67
CA PRO A 247 15.29 -15.98 -3.74
C PRO A 247 14.32 -17.14 -3.48
N LEU A 248 13.26 -16.94 -2.69
CA LEU A 248 12.32 -18.04 -2.37
C LEU A 248 11.12 -18.10 -3.32
N PHE A 249 10.79 -17.02 -4.04
CA PHE A 249 9.58 -16.96 -4.84
C PHE A 249 9.82 -16.43 -6.26
N PHE A 250 10.15 -15.15 -6.42
CA PHE A 250 10.17 -14.53 -7.75
C PHE A 250 11.21 -15.14 -8.70
N TRP A 251 12.47 -15.30 -8.26
CA TRP A 251 13.51 -15.84 -9.13
C TRP A 251 13.26 -17.32 -9.49
N PRO A 252 12.87 -18.22 -8.55
CA PRO A 252 12.44 -19.57 -8.91
C PRO A 252 11.26 -19.62 -9.88
N VAL A 253 10.24 -18.78 -9.67
CA VAL A 253 9.05 -18.73 -10.53
C VAL A 253 9.39 -18.22 -11.93
N GLU A 254 10.15 -17.14 -12.04
CA GLU A 254 10.59 -16.58 -13.33
C GLU A 254 11.42 -17.59 -14.13
N LYS A 255 12.31 -18.33 -13.44
CA LYS A 255 13.05 -19.44 -14.06
C LYS A 255 12.12 -20.56 -14.53
N ALA A 256 11.15 -20.96 -13.71
CA ALA A 256 10.19 -22.02 -14.06
C ALA A 256 9.26 -21.61 -15.23
N ALA A 257 8.95 -20.33 -15.35
CA ALA A 257 8.18 -19.75 -16.46
C ALA A 257 8.95 -19.74 -17.80
N GLY A 258 10.27 -19.96 -17.77
CA GLY A 258 11.14 -19.87 -18.94
C GLY A 258 11.61 -18.44 -19.25
N GLY A 259 11.55 -17.54 -18.26
CA GLY A 259 11.94 -16.13 -18.38
C GLY A 259 10.75 -15.17 -18.29
N VAL A 260 11.00 -13.94 -18.71
CA VAL A 260 10.06 -12.81 -18.69
C VAL A 260 9.50 -12.58 -20.09
N ALA A 261 8.35 -11.92 -20.18
CA ALA A 261 7.73 -11.50 -21.45
C ALA A 261 7.25 -12.67 -22.33
N ILE A 262 6.99 -13.83 -21.72
CA ILE A 262 6.46 -15.02 -22.39
C ILE A 262 4.95 -14.90 -22.54
N ARG A 263 4.42 -15.29 -23.70
CA ARG A 263 2.97 -15.21 -23.97
C ARG A 263 2.17 -16.06 -22.99
N GLY A 264 1.33 -15.39 -22.21
CA GLY A 264 0.38 -16.01 -21.28
C GLY A 264 -0.73 -16.73 -22.02
N LYS A 265 -0.99 -17.98 -21.62
CA LYS A 265 -2.00 -18.87 -22.23
C LYS A 265 -3.23 -19.10 -21.36
N LYS A 266 -3.12 -18.81 -20.06
CA LYS A 266 -4.22 -18.88 -19.08
C LYS A 266 -4.55 -17.49 -18.58
N SER A 267 -5.81 -17.29 -18.20
CA SER A 267 -6.18 -16.12 -17.41
C SER A 267 -5.70 -16.28 -15.97
N MET A 268 -5.49 -15.17 -15.26
CA MET A 268 -5.16 -15.23 -13.82
C MET A 268 -6.24 -15.97 -13.02
N LEU A 269 -7.51 -15.81 -13.39
CA LEU A 269 -8.63 -16.53 -12.78
C LEU A 269 -8.50 -18.05 -12.95
N GLN A 270 -8.17 -18.54 -14.16
CA GLN A 270 -8.01 -19.98 -14.39
C GLN A 270 -6.93 -20.56 -13.49
N ILE A 271 -5.80 -19.86 -13.35
CA ILE A 271 -4.71 -20.28 -12.46
C ILE A 271 -5.17 -20.29 -11.00
N LEU A 272 -5.93 -19.27 -10.57
CA LEU A 272 -6.52 -19.22 -9.23
C LEU A 272 -7.46 -20.40 -8.96
N GLU A 273 -8.31 -20.76 -9.92
CA GLU A 273 -9.22 -21.91 -9.81
C GLU A 273 -8.47 -23.24 -9.74
N GLU A 274 -7.40 -23.41 -10.53
CA GLU A 274 -6.52 -24.59 -10.47
C GLU A 274 -5.77 -24.70 -9.13
N ILE A 275 -5.29 -23.58 -8.60
CA ILE A 275 -4.68 -23.51 -7.26
C ILE A 275 -5.65 -24.00 -6.17
N ARG A 276 -6.92 -23.60 -6.24
CA ARG A 276 -7.94 -24.06 -5.27
C ARG A 276 -8.22 -25.56 -5.36
N ALA A 277 -8.14 -26.13 -6.56
CA ALA A 277 -8.33 -27.55 -6.79
C ALA A 277 -7.16 -28.40 -6.28
N ASP A 278 -5.98 -27.80 -6.09
CA ASP A 278 -4.81 -28.45 -5.51
C ASP A 278 -4.88 -28.42 -3.98
N GLU A 279 -5.42 -29.47 -3.35
CA GLU A 279 -5.62 -29.53 -1.90
C GLU A 279 -4.32 -29.34 -1.10
N LYS A 280 -3.17 -29.80 -1.63
CA LYS A 280 -1.88 -29.66 -0.94
C LYS A 280 -1.50 -28.18 -0.88
N LEU A 281 -1.61 -27.47 -2.00
CA LEU A 281 -1.31 -26.05 -2.05
C LEU A 281 -2.34 -25.21 -1.28
N ALA A 282 -3.64 -25.43 -1.52
CA ALA A 282 -4.72 -24.66 -0.91
C ALA A 282 -4.72 -24.75 0.63
N ARG A 283 -4.30 -25.89 1.21
CA ARG A 283 -4.20 -26.09 2.67
C ARG A 283 -2.78 -25.92 3.20
N SER A 284 -1.85 -25.42 2.39
CA SER A 284 -0.44 -25.30 2.78
C SER A 284 -0.23 -24.25 3.87
N ALA A 285 -0.96 -23.13 3.86
CA ALA A 285 -0.93 -22.14 4.94
C ALA A 285 -1.88 -22.53 6.08
N GLN A 286 -1.48 -22.25 7.32
CA GLN A 286 -2.26 -22.50 8.53
C GLN A 286 -2.57 -21.20 9.25
N TYR A 287 -3.65 -21.19 10.04
CA TYR A 287 -4.08 -20.00 10.75
C TYR A 287 -3.00 -19.47 11.71
N ASP A 288 -2.22 -20.31 12.38
CA ASP A 288 -1.24 -19.85 13.37
C ASP A 288 0.16 -19.54 12.79
N ASP A 289 0.39 -19.68 11.47
CA ASP A 289 1.73 -19.32 10.95
C ASP A 289 1.95 -17.81 10.98
N SER A 290 3.11 -17.40 11.48
CA SER A 290 3.64 -16.06 11.24
C SER A 290 4.14 -15.95 9.80
N GLN A 291 3.92 -14.81 9.12
CA GLN A 291 4.30 -14.62 7.71
C GLN A 291 3.85 -15.80 6.80
N ARG A 292 2.54 -16.04 6.69
CA ARG A 292 1.94 -17.23 6.06
C ARG A 292 2.44 -17.53 4.63
N MET A 293 2.80 -16.51 3.84
CA MET A 293 3.43 -16.72 2.53
C MET A 293 4.74 -17.50 2.65
N LYS A 294 5.65 -17.05 3.52
CA LYS A 294 6.98 -17.64 3.72
C LYS A 294 6.94 -18.94 4.53
N ASN A 295 6.33 -18.88 5.72
CA ASN A 295 6.40 -19.99 6.68
C ASN A 295 5.26 -21.00 6.52
N GLY A 296 4.22 -20.65 5.76
CA GLY A 296 3.14 -21.55 5.39
C GLY A 296 3.36 -22.12 3.99
N VAL A 297 3.02 -21.32 2.97
CA VAL A 297 2.98 -21.75 1.56
C VAL A 297 4.36 -22.20 1.08
N LEU A 298 5.36 -21.32 1.09
CA LEU A 298 6.69 -21.60 0.56
C LEU A 298 7.50 -22.60 1.42
N LYS A 299 7.01 -22.92 2.62
CA LYS A 299 7.60 -23.96 3.47
C LYS A 299 7.02 -25.35 3.21
N ARG A 300 5.71 -25.44 2.93
CA ARG A 300 4.98 -26.73 2.87
C ARG A 300 4.57 -27.15 1.46
N ALA A 301 4.41 -26.21 0.54
CA ALA A 301 4.09 -26.46 -0.86
C ALA A 301 4.84 -25.50 -1.83
N PRO A 302 6.17 -25.32 -1.69
CA PRO A 302 6.92 -24.41 -2.57
C PRO A 302 6.84 -24.85 -4.04
N ASP A 303 6.97 -26.15 -4.32
CA ASP A 303 6.98 -26.66 -5.70
C ASP A 303 5.63 -26.47 -6.39
N GLU A 304 4.51 -26.73 -5.68
CA GLU A 304 3.17 -26.47 -6.20
C GLU A 304 2.94 -24.98 -6.44
N MET A 305 3.32 -24.13 -5.48
CA MET A 305 3.17 -22.69 -5.63
C MET A 305 3.98 -22.16 -6.81
N ILE A 306 5.23 -22.60 -6.95
CA ILE A 306 6.10 -22.20 -8.07
C ILE A 306 5.51 -22.64 -9.40
N LYS A 307 5.03 -23.90 -9.47
CA LYS A 307 4.40 -24.46 -10.67
C LYS A 307 3.24 -23.59 -11.17
N TYR A 308 2.26 -23.27 -10.33
CA TYR A 308 1.10 -22.47 -10.77
C TYR A 308 1.45 -21.00 -11.01
N ALA A 309 2.28 -20.39 -10.16
CA ALA A 309 2.70 -19.01 -10.37
C ALA A 309 3.47 -18.82 -11.68
N ALA A 310 4.25 -19.83 -12.11
CA ALA A 310 5.01 -19.81 -13.36
C ALA A 310 4.12 -19.81 -14.62
N GLU A 311 2.85 -20.19 -14.50
CA GLU A 311 1.90 -20.13 -15.62
C GLU A 311 1.38 -18.70 -15.86
N PHE A 312 1.52 -17.80 -14.89
CA PHE A 312 1.18 -16.39 -15.07
C PHE A 312 2.36 -15.67 -15.74
N THR A 313 2.27 -15.56 -17.06
CA THR A 313 3.24 -14.85 -17.91
C THR A 313 2.52 -13.79 -18.75
N VAL A 314 3.25 -12.76 -19.17
CA VAL A 314 2.70 -11.61 -19.90
C VAL A 314 3.60 -11.32 -21.09
N SER A 315 3.16 -11.49 -22.35
CA SER A 315 3.94 -10.96 -23.48
C SER A 315 3.73 -9.46 -23.66
N VAL A 316 4.63 -8.80 -24.38
CA VAL A 316 4.57 -7.35 -24.63
C VAL A 316 3.26 -6.88 -25.29
N ASP A 317 2.62 -7.72 -26.10
CA ASP A 317 1.32 -7.45 -26.72
C ASP A 317 0.12 -7.74 -25.81
N GLN A 318 0.35 -8.29 -24.61
CA GLN A 318 -0.68 -8.63 -23.61
C GLN A 318 -0.70 -7.68 -22.41
N ILE A 319 0.16 -6.64 -22.36
CA ILE A 319 0.32 -5.76 -21.19
C ILE A 319 -1.02 -5.22 -20.67
N GLU A 320 -1.83 -4.59 -21.53
CA GLU A 320 -3.10 -4.01 -21.09
C GLU A 320 -4.12 -5.08 -20.67
N GLN A 321 -4.19 -6.19 -21.42
CA GLN A 321 -5.08 -7.31 -21.11
C GLN A 321 -4.73 -7.94 -19.75
N LYS A 322 -3.45 -8.17 -19.49
CA LYS A 322 -2.97 -8.76 -18.23
C LYS A 322 -3.10 -7.80 -17.05
N MET A 323 -2.95 -6.51 -17.26
CA MET A 323 -3.28 -5.50 -16.24
C MET A 323 -4.76 -5.60 -15.81
N VAL A 324 -5.70 -5.68 -16.76
CA VAL A 324 -7.13 -5.77 -16.40
C VAL A 324 -7.49 -7.12 -15.77
N GLU A 325 -6.84 -8.22 -16.19
CA GLU A 325 -6.98 -9.52 -15.53
C GLU A 325 -6.56 -9.46 -14.05
N ILE A 326 -5.42 -8.83 -13.74
CA ILE A 326 -4.93 -8.68 -12.36
C ILE A 326 -5.92 -7.85 -11.54
N ILE A 327 -6.25 -6.64 -12.02
CA ILE A 327 -7.18 -5.73 -11.32
C ILE A 327 -8.51 -6.44 -11.01
N ASN A 328 -9.06 -7.17 -11.99
CA ASN A 328 -10.34 -7.84 -11.83
C ASN A 328 -10.27 -9.06 -10.91
N THR A 329 -9.28 -9.93 -11.09
CA THR A 329 -9.15 -11.18 -10.33
C THR A 329 -8.89 -10.87 -8.85
N VAL A 330 -8.07 -9.86 -8.57
CA VAL A 330 -7.75 -9.44 -7.21
C VAL A 330 -8.95 -8.80 -6.53
N ALA A 331 -9.70 -7.92 -7.23
CA ALA A 331 -10.97 -7.41 -6.73
C ALA A 331 -12.00 -8.53 -6.50
N TYR A 332 -12.04 -9.53 -7.39
CA TYR A 332 -12.94 -10.68 -7.29
C TYR A 332 -12.66 -11.50 -6.04
N PHE A 333 -11.46 -12.06 -5.86
CA PHE A 333 -11.20 -12.92 -4.71
C PHE A 333 -11.29 -12.14 -3.39
N THR A 334 -10.93 -10.86 -3.38
CA THR A 334 -11.02 -10.02 -2.18
C THR A 334 -12.46 -9.77 -1.76
N SER A 335 -13.35 -9.55 -2.72
CA SER A 335 -14.75 -9.20 -2.45
C SER A 335 -15.64 -10.41 -2.27
N ALA A 336 -15.34 -11.51 -2.97
CA ALA A 336 -16.13 -12.74 -2.94
C ALA A 336 -15.72 -13.68 -1.79
N ALA A 337 -14.57 -13.47 -1.14
CA ALA A 337 -14.14 -14.21 0.06
C ALA A 337 -14.95 -13.82 1.32
N GLN A 338 -16.27 -13.86 1.20
CA GLN A 338 -17.21 -13.65 2.29
C GLN A 338 -17.57 -14.97 2.95
N ARG A 339 -18.00 -14.90 4.21
CA ARG A 339 -18.55 -16.04 4.92
C ARG A 339 -20.07 -15.89 5.06
N PRO A 340 -20.90 -16.70 4.37
CA PRO A 340 -22.33 -16.41 4.24
C PRO A 340 -23.14 -16.34 5.55
N ASP A 341 -22.69 -17.03 6.61
CA ASP A 341 -23.28 -17.02 7.95
C ASP A 341 -22.81 -15.85 8.84
N LYS A 342 -21.82 -15.06 8.40
CA LYS A 342 -21.20 -13.99 9.19
C LYS A 342 -21.42 -12.62 8.58
N GLN A 343 -21.34 -11.59 9.42
CA GLN A 343 -21.29 -10.20 8.95
C GLN A 343 -20.24 -10.01 7.83
N ILE A 344 -20.51 -9.06 6.93
CA ILE A 344 -19.64 -8.79 5.78
C ILE A 344 -18.33 -8.20 6.27
N LYS A 345 -17.22 -8.80 5.83
CA LYS A 345 -15.87 -8.36 6.13
C LYS A 345 -14.95 -8.61 4.95
N PHE A 346 -14.00 -7.70 4.78
CA PHE A 346 -12.93 -7.83 3.81
C PHE A 346 -11.66 -8.29 4.52
N ASP A 347 -10.92 -9.17 3.86
CA ASP A 347 -9.67 -9.67 4.41
C ASP A 347 -8.58 -8.59 4.37
N PHE A 348 -8.01 -8.30 5.53
CA PHE A 348 -6.96 -7.30 5.72
C PHE A 348 -5.78 -7.51 4.76
N PHE A 349 -5.42 -8.75 4.46
CA PHE A 349 -4.27 -9.05 3.60
C PHE A 349 -4.66 -8.97 2.13
N TYR A 350 -5.83 -9.48 1.73
CA TYR A 350 -6.30 -9.39 0.35
C TYR A 350 -6.49 -7.95 -0.13
N ILE A 351 -6.96 -7.04 0.74
CA ILE A 351 -7.10 -5.63 0.35
C ILE A 351 -5.75 -4.98 -0.01
N HIS A 352 -4.61 -5.49 0.46
CA HIS A 352 -3.30 -4.97 0.04
C HIS A 352 -3.02 -5.28 -1.43
N GLY A 353 -3.43 -6.46 -1.91
CA GLY A 353 -3.43 -6.78 -3.33
C GLY A 353 -4.24 -5.75 -4.11
N VAL A 354 -5.52 -5.55 -3.74
CA VAL A 354 -6.41 -4.59 -4.43
C VAL A 354 -5.80 -3.18 -4.43
N ASN A 355 -5.34 -2.72 -3.27
CA ASN A 355 -4.73 -1.40 -3.08
C ASN A 355 -3.49 -1.17 -3.96
N SER A 356 -2.76 -2.23 -4.31
CA SER A 356 -1.59 -2.14 -5.18
C SER A 356 -1.96 -2.07 -6.67
N THR A 357 -3.08 -2.66 -7.07
CA THR A 357 -3.43 -2.81 -8.49
C THR A 357 -3.68 -1.48 -9.21
N ILE A 358 -4.06 -0.41 -8.49
CA ILE A 358 -4.28 0.92 -9.05
C ILE A 358 -3.02 1.47 -9.73
N PHE A 359 -1.83 1.19 -9.16
CA PHE A 359 -0.57 1.73 -9.67
C PHE A 359 -0.17 1.13 -11.02
N LEU A 360 -0.68 -0.06 -11.36
CA LEU A 360 -0.45 -0.68 -12.67
C LEU A 360 -0.97 0.22 -13.80
N SER A 361 -2.10 0.92 -13.59
CA SER A 361 -2.65 1.89 -14.56
C SER A 361 -1.68 3.04 -14.87
N LYS A 362 -0.80 3.42 -13.94
CA LYS A 362 0.25 4.42 -14.19
C LYS A 362 1.50 3.77 -14.77
N ILE A 363 1.97 2.68 -14.16
CA ILE A 363 3.26 2.04 -14.48
C ILE A 363 3.32 1.62 -15.95
N ILE A 364 2.28 0.98 -16.49
CA ILE A 364 2.32 0.53 -17.89
C ILE A 364 2.34 1.68 -18.92
N ARG A 365 2.06 2.91 -18.46
CA ARG A 365 2.04 4.13 -19.27
C ARG A 365 3.29 4.99 -19.07
N LEU A 366 4.23 4.58 -18.21
CA LEU A 366 5.49 5.29 -18.05
C LEU A 366 6.31 5.18 -19.36
N PRO A 367 6.66 6.31 -20.00
CA PRO A 367 7.27 6.29 -21.33
C PRO A 367 8.72 5.81 -21.31
N TYR A 368 9.38 5.90 -20.16
CA TYR A 368 10.76 5.48 -19.98
C TYR A 368 10.93 4.01 -19.58
N LEU A 369 9.83 3.29 -19.34
CA LEU A 369 9.87 1.85 -19.13
C LEU A 369 9.67 1.13 -20.47
N ASP A 370 10.59 0.22 -20.78
CA ASP A 370 10.40 -0.70 -21.90
C ASP A 370 9.28 -1.72 -21.60
N ASP A 371 8.77 -2.36 -22.64
CA ASP A 371 7.63 -3.26 -22.53
C ASP A 371 7.97 -4.59 -21.84
N VAL A 372 9.22 -5.03 -21.85
CA VAL A 372 9.67 -6.23 -21.12
C VAL A 372 9.68 -5.94 -19.62
N THR A 373 10.16 -4.78 -19.20
CA THR A 373 10.11 -4.32 -17.81
C THR A 373 8.67 -4.19 -17.31
N LYS A 374 7.78 -3.59 -18.12
CA LYS A 374 6.34 -3.53 -17.78
C LYS A 374 5.74 -4.92 -17.62
N ALA A 375 6.04 -5.84 -18.54
CA ALA A 375 5.59 -7.22 -18.45
C ALA A 375 6.09 -7.91 -17.17
N ARG A 376 7.37 -7.72 -16.81
CA ARG A 376 7.94 -8.28 -15.57
C ARG A 376 7.23 -7.80 -14.32
N ILE A 377 6.95 -6.50 -14.22
CA ILE A 377 6.21 -5.92 -13.09
C ILE A 377 4.81 -6.55 -13.01
N LEU A 378 4.10 -6.66 -14.13
CA LEU A 378 2.78 -7.30 -14.17
C LEU A 378 2.84 -8.77 -13.75
N GLU A 379 3.81 -9.53 -14.27
CA GLU A 379 4.03 -10.93 -13.89
C GLU A 379 4.25 -11.07 -12.39
N TRP A 380 5.15 -10.26 -11.81
CA TRP A 380 5.46 -10.32 -10.38
C TRP A 380 4.28 -9.89 -9.52
N THR A 381 3.51 -8.87 -9.91
CA THR A 381 2.27 -8.49 -9.21
C THR A 381 1.27 -9.64 -9.21
N GLY A 382 0.93 -10.21 -10.37
CA GLY A 382 -0.04 -11.30 -10.46
C GLY A 382 0.43 -12.57 -9.74
N ARG A 383 1.72 -12.92 -9.82
CA ARG A 383 2.30 -14.05 -9.08
C ARG A 383 2.18 -13.87 -7.57
N LEU A 384 2.49 -12.66 -7.07
CA LEU A 384 2.38 -12.37 -5.65
C LEU A 384 0.93 -12.40 -5.18
N ASP A 385 -0.02 -11.89 -5.97
CA ASP A 385 -1.43 -11.92 -5.62
C ASP A 385 -1.98 -13.36 -5.57
N LEU A 386 -1.51 -14.27 -6.43
CA LEU A 386 -1.82 -15.71 -6.32
C LEU A 386 -1.24 -16.32 -5.04
N LEU A 387 0.01 -16.01 -4.70
CA LEU A 387 0.63 -16.45 -3.44
C LEU A 387 -0.12 -15.88 -2.22
N LEU A 388 -0.53 -14.63 -2.29
CA LEU A 388 -1.30 -13.94 -1.26
C LEU A 388 -2.64 -14.66 -1.04
N TYR A 389 -3.35 -15.00 -2.11
CA TYR A 389 -4.61 -15.75 -2.04
C TYR A 389 -4.44 -17.11 -1.34
N VAL A 390 -3.39 -17.88 -1.66
CA VAL A 390 -3.11 -19.16 -0.99
C VAL A 390 -2.75 -18.95 0.48
N ALA A 391 -1.93 -17.94 0.78
CA ALA A 391 -1.41 -17.70 2.12
C ALA A 391 -2.48 -17.37 3.17
N TYR A 392 -3.66 -16.91 2.74
CA TYR A 392 -4.78 -16.62 3.63
C TYR A 392 -5.98 -17.55 3.43
N GLY A 393 -5.67 -18.78 2.99
CA GLY A 393 -6.54 -19.96 3.08
C GLY A 393 -7.32 -20.27 1.82
N ALA A 394 -6.95 -19.70 0.66
CA ALA A 394 -7.59 -19.97 -0.63
C ALA A 394 -9.13 -19.94 -0.54
N ALA A 395 -9.65 -18.88 0.10
CA ALA A 395 -11.03 -18.77 0.56
C ALA A 395 -12.06 -19.09 -0.54
N ASP A 396 -13.19 -19.68 -0.15
CA ASP A 396 -14.32 -19.87 -1.05
C ASP A 396 -14.86 -18.53 -1.56
N LEU A 397 -15.17 -18.48 -2.85
CA LEU A 397 -15.53 -17.26 -3.56
C LEU A 397 -17.02 -17.23 -3.92
N HIS A 398 -17.79 -16.49 -3.13
CA HIS A 398 -19.24 -16.35 -3.25
C HIS A 398 -19.60 -15.12 -4.09
N LEU A 399 -19.71 -15.30 -5.41
CA LEU A 399 -20.05 -14.20 -6.33
C LEU A 399 -21.48 -13.64 -6.10
N ASP A 400 -22.38 -14.47 -5.58
CA ASP A 400 -23.76 -14.11 -5.26
C ASP A 400 -23.85 -13.09 -4.12
N GLU A 401 -22.90 -13.09 -3.19
CA GLU A 401 -22.76 -12.07 -2.13
C GLU A 401 -22.59 -10.66 -2.70
N ILE A 402 -21.92 -10.55 -3.85
CA ILE A 402 -21.72 -9.28 -4.55
C ILE A 402 -22.92 -8.95 -5.42
N THR A 403 -23.35 -9.89 -6.29
CA THR A 403 -24.38 -9.58 -7.30
C THR A 403 -25.73 -9.20 -6.70
N ARG A 404 -26.07 -9.77 -5.53
CA ARG A 404 -27.29 -9.50 -4.76
C ARG A 404 -27.16 -8.33 -3.80
N TYR A 405 -25.98 -7.71 -3.67
CA TYR A 405 -25.78 -6.59 -2.75
C TYR A 405 -26.45 -5.31 -3.27
N PRO A 406 -27.14 -4.52 -2.42
CA PRO A 406 -27.70 -3.25 -2.83
C PRO A 406 -26.61 -2.18 -2.98
N ALA A 407 -26.58 -1.48 -4.12
CA ALA A 407 -25.78 -0.26 -4.29
C ALA A 407 -26.59 0.96 -3.80
N ALA A 408 -26.73 1.10 -2.48
CA ALA A 408 -27.56 2.13 -1.87
C ALA A 408 -26.94 3.54 -1.89
N LYS A 409 -25.61 3.63 -1.97
CA LYS A 409 -24.82 4.85 -2.00
C LYS A 409 -24.14 5.07 -3.34
N SER A 410 -24.06 6.34 -3.75
CA SER A 410 -23.23 6.75 -4.89
C SER A 410 -21.74 6.72 -4.54
N TRP A 411 -20.88 6.82 -5.56
CA TRP A 411 -19.44 6.95 -5.35
C TRP A 411 -19.08 8.17 -4.50
N GLU A 412 -19.74 9.30 -4.74
CA GLU A 412 -19.52 10.56 -4.02
C GLU A 412 -19.90 10.45 -2.54
N GLU A 413 -21.00 9.77 -2.22
CA GLU A 413 -21.37 9.48 -0.82
C GLU A 413 -20.33 8.59 -0.14
N ILE A 414 -19.79 7.58 -0.85
CA ILE A 414 -18.75 6.70 -0.32
C ILE A 414 -17.42 7.46 -0.13
N TYR A 415 -17.06 8.38 -1.03
CA TYR A 415 -15.88 9.22 -0.87
C TYR A 415 -16.00 10.13 0.35
N ALA A 416 -17.16 10.77 0.52
CA ALA A 416 -17.45 11.59 1.70
C ALA A 416 -17.36 10.77 3.00
N TYR A 417 -17.86 9.52 2.99
CA TYR A 417 -17.69 8.59 4.11
C TYR A 417 -16.22 8.30 4.41
N CYS A 418 -15.42 7.97 3.39
CA CYS A 418 -13.98 7.72 3.57
C CYS A 418 -13.27 8.93 4.19
N ASN A 419 -13.58 10.13 3.70
CA ASN A 419 -12.96 11.37 4.19
C ASN A 419 -13.36 11.72 5.64
N ALA A 420 -14.50 11.21 6.11
CA ALA A 420 -14.99 11.42 7.47
C ALA A 420 -14.62 10.27 8.43
N GLN A 421 -14.09 9.15 7.92
CA GLN A 421 -13.84 7.96 8.73
C GLN A 421 -12.59 8.13 9.59
N SER A 422 -12.80 8.47 10.86
CA SER A 422 -11.69 8.71 11.79
C SER A 422 -11.09 7.44 12.38
N SER A 423 -11.71 6.26 12.24
CA SER A 423 -11.17 5.01 12.81
C SER A 423 -10.15 4.30 11.91
N ASP A 424 -10.14 4.60 10.61
CA ASP A 424 -9.23 4.02 9.62
C ASP A 424 -7.87 4.73 9.61
N ASP A 425 -6.81 3.98 9.30
CA ASP A 425 -5.42 4.43 9.18
C ASP A 425 -4.98 4.58 7.71
N GLY A 426 -5.90 4.46 6.76
CA GLY A 426 -5.69 4.70 5.33
C GLY A 426 -6.02 3.51 4.42
N HIS A 427 -6.44 2.36 4.96
CA HIS A 427 -6.81 1.18 4.17
C HIS A 427 -8.10 1.37 3.38
N LEU A 428 -9.10 2.00 3.99
CA LEU A 428 -10.41 2.22 3.37
C LEU A 428 -10.36 3.14 2.12
N PRO A 429 -9.80 4.36 2.18
CA PRO A 429 -9.77 5.24 1.00
C PRO A 429 -8.90 4.64 -0.12
N LYS A 430 -7.81 3.93 0.21
CA LYS A 430 -7.03 3.16 -0.78
C LYS A 430 -7.90 2.15 -1.53
N LEU A 431 -8.68 1.34 -0.79
CA LEU A 431 -9.49 0.28 -1.34
C LEU A 431 -10.59 0.84 -2.26
N VAL A 432 -11.28 1.90 -1.82
CA VAL A 432 -12.31 2.57 -2.61
C VAL A 432 -11.73 3.17 -3.90
N ARG A 433 -10.56 3.80 -3.85
CA ARG A 433 -9.88 4.32 -5.05
C ARG A 433 -9.51 3.20 -6.02
N ALA A 434 -8.96 2.10 -5.51
CA ALA A 434 -8.58 0.96 -6.33
C ALA A 434 -9.80 0.30 -7.00
N LEU A 435 -10.92 0.15 -6.29
CA LEU A 435 -12.18 -0.35 -6.86
C LEU A 435 -12.73 0.58 -7.96
N LYS A 436 -12.66 1.89 -7.76
CA LYS A 436 -13.06 2.85 -8.80
C LYS A 436 -12.16 2.79 -10.02
N ASN A 437 -10.85 2.62 -9.83
CA ASN A 437 -9.92 2.36 -10.94
C ASN A 437 -10.27 1.05 -11.65
N GLY A 438 -10.64 0.01 -10.91
CA GLY A 438 -11.10 -1.25 -11.47
C GLY A 438 -12.31 -1.11 -12.38
N GLU A 439 -13.32 -0.35 -11.94
CA GLU A 439 -14.48 -0.01 -12.77
C GLU A 439 -14.05 0.66 -14.08
N ARG A 440 -13.17 1.67 -14.01
CA ARG A 440 -12.73 2.42 -15.19
C ARG A 440 -11.86 1.58 -16.12
N ALA A 441 -10.91 0.82 -15.58
CA ALA A 441 -9.92 0.07 -16.33
C ALA A 441 -10.51 -1.18 -16.98
N CYS A 442 -11.45 -1.87 -16.32
CA CYS A 442 -12.06 -3.09 -16.83
C CYS A 442 -13.22 -2.83 -17.80
N ARG A 443 -13.90 -1.67 -17.71
CA ARG A 443 -15.09 -1.36 -18.53
C ARG A 443 -14.91 -1.58 -20.04
N PRO A 444 -13.79 -1.16 -20.68
CA PRO A 444 -13.59 -1.40 -22.12
C PRO A 444 -13.46 -2.88 -22.52
N TYR A 445 -13.29 -3.78 -21.55
CA TYR A 445 -13.04 -5.20 -21.75
C TYR A 445 -14.21 -6.10 -21.34
N GLU A 446 -15.34 -5.53 -20.89
CA GLU A 446 -16.48 -6.31 -20.38
C GLU A 446 -17.14 -7.18 -21.45
N ASP A 447 -17.12 -6.77 -22.72
CA ASP A 447 -17.61 -7.59 -23.84
C ASP A 447 -16.77 -8.87 -24.07
N ARG A 448 -15.53 -8.89 -23.56
CA ARG A 448 -14.61 -10.02 -23.58
C ARG A 448 -14.41 -10.63 -22.19
N ALA A 449 -15.32 -10.37 -21.25
CA ALA A 449 -15.17 -10.79 -19.86
C ALA A 449 -15.00 -12.30 -19.70
N GLU A 450 -15.70 -13.13 -20.49
CA GLU A 450 -15.56 -14.58 -20.42
C GLU A 450 -14.17 -15.05 -20.87
N GLU A 451 -13.68 -14.52 -21.99
CA GLU A 451 -12.35 -14.82 -22.54
C GLU A 451 -11.24 -14.45 -21.55
N LEU A 452 -11.35 -13.27 -20.92
CA LEU A 452 -10.35 -12.72 -20.02
C LEU A 452 -10.53 -13.17 -18.56
N GLY A 453 -11.59 -13.93 -18.24
CA GLY A 453 -11.88 -14.36 -16.87
C GLY A 453 -12.31 -13.23 -15.93
N LEU A 454 -12.94 -12.16 -16.43
CA LEU A 454 -13.39 -11.01 -15.64
C LEU A 454 -14.72 -11.33 -14.94
N LYS A 455 -14.67 -11.55 -13.62
CA LYS A 455 -15.87 -11.85 -12.80
C LYS A 455 -16.58 -10.61 -12.30
N ILE A 456 -15.85 -9.52 -12.04
CA ILE A 456 -16.44 -8.24 -11.60
C ILE A 456 -16.73 -7.35 -12.83
N LYS A 457 -17.98 -6.93 -13.02
CA LYS A 457 -18.41 -6.13 -14.18
C LYS A 457 -19.59 -5.21 -13.86
N GLY A 458 -19.76 -4.16 -14.65
CA GLY A 458 -20.90 -3.24 -14.56
C GLY A 458 -21.08 -2.66 -13.16
N ASP A 459 -22.30 -2.79 -12.62
CA ASP A 459 -22.68 -2.21 -11.33
C ASP A 459 -22.03 -2.91 -10.11
N MET A 460 -21.37 -4.06 -10.32
CA MET A 460 -20.71 -4.81 -9.25
C MET A 460 -19.62 -4.01 -8.55
N TRP A 461 -18.89 -3.14 -9.26
CA TRP A 461 -17.86 -2.29 -8.66
C TRP A 461 -18.42 -1.35 -7.59
N LEU A 462 -19.56 -0.71 -7.88
CA LEU A 462 -20.24 0.16 -6.91
C LEU A 462 -20.88 -0.65 -5.78
N LYS A 463 -21.41 -1.85 -6.06
CA LYS A 463 -21.91 -2.77 -5.04
C LYS A 463 -20.80 -3.18 -4.05
N ILE A 464 -19.62 -3.54 -4.54
CA ILE A 464 -18.47 -3.85 -3.69
C ILE A 464 -18.07 -2.63 -2.85
N ALA A 465 -18.04 -1.42 -3.42
CA ALA A 465 -17.72 -0.21 -2.66
C ALA A 465 -18.75 0.07 -1.54
N ASN A 466 -20.04 -0.20 -1.79
CA ASN A 466 -21.08 -0.17 -0.75
C ASN A 466 -20.84 -1.26 0.32
N MET A 467 -20.48 -2.49 -0.07
CA MET A 467 -20.13 -3.55 0.88
C MET A 467 -18.96 -3.16 1.78
N VAL A 468 -17.91 -2.55 1.20
CA VAL A 468 -16.74 -2.07 1.96
C VAL A 468 -17.18 -1.02 2.97
N MET A 469 -17.91 0.01 2.54
CA MET A 469 -18.42 1.08 3.41
C MET A 469 -19.23 0.51 4.59
N ASP A 470 -20.16 -0.39 4.32
CA ASP A 470 -21.03 -1.00 5.35
C ASP A 470 -20.21 -1.89 6.30
N SER A 471 -19.20 -2.60 5.81
CA SER A 471 -18.34 -3.47 6.62
C SER A 471 -17.46 -2.72 7.63
N THR A 472 -17.22 -1.42 7.39
CA THR A 472 -16.42 -0.53 8.24
C THR A 472 -17.25 0.44 9.07
N ALA A 473 -18.55 0.57 8.82
CA ALA A 473 -19.42 1.54 9.47
C ALA A 473 -19.80 1.12 10.90
N GLY A 474 -19.12 1.70 11.89
CA GLY A 474 -19.41 1.44 13.32
C GLY A 474 -19.04 0.03 13.77
N GLN A 475 -18.14 -0.63 13.04
CA GLN A 475 -17.77 -2.02 13.24
C GLN A 475 -16.36 -2.15 13.83
N ASP A 476 -16.16 -3.14 14.70
CA ASP A 476 -14.86 -3.56 15.21
C ASP A 476 -14.80 -5.10 15.27
N PRO A 477 -13.77 -5.77 14.70
CA PRO A 477 -12.69 -5.21 13.90
C PRO A 477 -13.17 -4.71 12.53
N LEU A 478 -12.45 -3.75 11.93
CA LEU A 478 -12.73 -3.25 10.57
C LEU A 478 -12.55 -4.36 9.52
N TRP A 479 -11.55 -5.21 9.69
CA TRP A 479 -11.12 -6.22 8.72
C TRP A 479 -11.10 -7.61 9.35
N VAL A 480 -11.45 -8.64 8.59
CA VAL A 480 -11.12 -10.02 8.97
C VAL A 480 -9.65 -10.29 8.63
N ARG A 481 -8.99 -11.18 9.37
CA ARG A 481 -7.57 -11.49 9.17
C ARG A 481 -7.39 -12.99 8.92
N GLY A 482 -7.47 -13.38 7.65
CA GLY A 482 -7.44 -14.77 7.19
C GLY A 482 -8.82 -15.30 6.80
N ALA A 483 -9.48 -14.69 5.80
CA ALA A 483 -10.84 -15.03 5.39
C ALA A 483 -11.03 -16.50 4.99
N GLY A 484 -9.99 -17.19 4.53
CA GLY A 484 -10.05 -18.63 4.25
C GLY A 484 -9.93 -19.55 5.47
N PHE A 485 -9.76 -19.01 6.67
CA PHE A 485 -9.66 -19.78 7.91
C PHE A 485 -10.88 -19.58 8.79
N ASP A 486 -11.51 -20.68 9.22
CA ASP A 486 -12.67 -20.64 10.12
C ASP A 486 -12.38 -19.89 11.43
N GLU A 487 -11.15 -20.00 11.93
CA GLU A 487 -10.67 -19.32 13.12
C GLU A 487 -10.82 -17.80 13.05
N ALA A 488 -10.62 -17.20 11.87
CA ALA A 488 -10.69 -15.75 11.67
C ALA A 488 -12.10 -15.19 11.89
N TRP A 489 -13.13 -16.04 11.76
CA TRP A 489 -14.54 -15.65 11.82
C TRP A 489 -15.20 -15.91 13.17
N LYS A 490 -14.55 -16.62 14.09
CA LYS A 490 -15.15 -17.07 15.37
C LYS A 490 -15.75 -15.94 16.22
N ASN A 491 -15.11 -14.77 16.22
CA ASN A 491 -15.52 -13.62 17.05
C ASN A 491 -16.34 -12.57 16.28
N LEU A 492 -16.70 -12.84 15.03
CA LEU A 492 -17.52 -11.94 14.23
C LEU A 492 -19.00 -12.32 14.37
N GLU A 493 -19.86 -11.30 14.34
CA GLU A 493 -21.30 -11.47 14.48
C GLU A 493 -21.88 -12.36 13.37
N ASP A 494 -22.83 -13.21 13.77
CA ASP A 494 -23.64 -13.97 12.81
C ASP A 494 -24.62 -13.03 12.12
N ARG A 495 -24.82 -13.22 10.82
CA ARG A 495 -25.92 -12.57 10.11
C ARG A 495 -27.00 -13.60 9.81
N ARG A 496 -28.27 -13.21 9.92
CA ARG A 496 -29.34 -14.07 9.40
C ARG A 496 -29.11 -14.24 7.90
N SER A 497 -29.18 -15.48 7.41
CA SER A 497 -29.10 -15.73 5.96
C SER A 497 -30.10 -14.81 5.27
N ARG A 498 -29.64 -14.07 4.26
CA ARG A 498 -30.54 -13.30 3.39
C ARG A 498 -31.38 -14.34 2.64
N LEU A 499 -32.59 -14.61 3.14
CA LEU A 499 -33.58 -15.49 2.49
C LEU A 499 -33.88 -14.99 1.08
#